data_AF-A0A6C0F4E1-F1
#
_entry.id   AF-A0A6C0F4E1-F1
#
_cell.length_a   1.000
_cell.length_b   1.000
_cell.length_c   1.000
_cell.angle_alpha   90.00
_cell.angle_beta   90.00
_cell.angle_gamma   90.00
#
_symmetry.space_group_name_H-M   'P 1'
#
loop_
_entity.id
_entity.type
_entity.pdbx_description
1 polymer ?
#
loop_
_entity_poly.entity_id
_entity_poly.type
_entity_poly.pdbx_seq_one_letter_code
_entity_poly.pdbx_strand_id
1 'polypeptide(L)'
;MLDEKDKYISINDKYINLATLPKNIVTLEDVIEYNNNTHNDNYYIIHHGKIISKSLSITSLFKLYQNQDTISINVITRLRGGGLFDMFASIIKIGEVFIFLGEAIVWLGKFIFWFLKFIAWVFIDLLNPAKLATDFFGALMVITIAICRIPFDIILSVFTIGTNLIGGWLQGFWGWDQSSLTVNDRNSKYFKNINRNKGSKCYLTNSNTVPFSIILGTILCPPVGVFMDLGITGWVNIIICILLTLLFYLPGLVYALLIIYS
;
A
#
# COMPACT_ATOMS: atom_id res chain seq x y z
N MET A 1 -14.24 26.64 67.26
CA MET A 1 -13.70 26.11 65.99
C MET A 1 -12.49 25.29 66.37
N LEU A 2 -12.55 23.96 66.23
CA LEU A 2 -11.34 23.14 66.35
C LEU A 2 -10.47 23.49 65.14
N ASP A 3 -9.20 23.83 65.35
CA ASP A 3 -8.28 24.15 64.26
C ASP A 3 -8.09 22.87 63.43
N GLU A 4 -8.66 22.82 62.22
CA GLU A 4 -8.66 21.63 61.36
C GLU A 4 -7.30 21.40 60.69
N LYS A 5 -6.34 22.32 60.88
CA LYS A 5 -5.07 22.34 60.13
C LYS A 5 -4.14 21.17 60.42
N ASP A 6 -4.29 20.49 61.56
CA ASP A 6 -3.35 19.44 62.00
C ASP A 6 -4.00 18.05 62.14
N LYS A 7 -5.19 17.84 61.55
CA LYS A 7 -5.89 16.54 61.65
C LYS A 7 -5.64 15.67 60.43
N TYR A 8 -5.40 14.38 60.68
CA TYR A 8 -5.15 13.39 59.64
C TYR A 8 -6.08 12.18 59.77
N ILE A 9 -6.46 11.61 58.63
CA ILE A 9 -7.12 10.30 58.56
C ILE A 9 -6.17 9.35 57.86
N SER A 10 -5.87 8.21 58.49
CA SER A 10 -5.13 7.11 57.85
C SER A 10 -6.13 6.09 57.32
N ILE A 11 -6.13 5.84 56.00
CA ILE A 11 -6.98 4.83 55.34
C ILE A 11 -6.08 3.73 54.80
N ASN A 12 -6.17 2.52 55.36
CA ASN A 12 -5.30 1.39 54.98
C ASN A 12 -3.81 1.82 54.93
N ASP A 13 -3.35 2.44 56.00
CA ASP A 13 -1.98 2.98 56.18
C ASP A 13 -1.60 4.20 55.31
N LYS A 14 -2.53 4.74 54.50
CA LYS A 14 -2.32 5.99 53.74
C LYS A 14 -2.89 7.19 54.49
N TYR A 15 -2.03 8.17 54.78
CA TYR A 15 -2.42 9.39 55.49
C TYR A 15 -2.98 10.45 54.54
N ILE A 16 -4.13 10.99 54.90
CA ILE A 16 -4.82 12.06 54.19
C ILE A 16 -4.97 13.24 55.14
N ASN A 17 -4.49 14.40 54.71
CA ASN A 17 -4.67 15.65 55.46
C ASN A 17 -6.07 16.21 55.19
N LEU A 18 -6.84 16.43 56.25
CA LEU A 18 -8.21 16.96 56.17
C LEU A 18 -8.29 18.35 55.56
N ALA A 19 -7.29 19.20 55.77
CA ALA A 19 -7.24 20.53 55.20
C ALA A 19 -7.12 20.53 53.66
N THR A 20 -6.70 19.42 53.06
CA THR A 20 -6.57 19.27 51.61
C THR A 20 -7.84 18.75 50.93
N LEU A 21 -8.84 18.32 51.70
CA LEU A 21 -10.07 17.75 51.14
C LEU A 21 -10.99 18.85 50.58
N PRO A 22 -11.59 18.63 49.40
CA PRO A 22 -12.65 19.46 48.86
C PRO A 22 -13.82 19.66 49.84
N LYS A 23 -14.41 20.87 49.87
CA LYS A 23 -15.52 21.23 50.78
C LYS A 23 -16.81 20.40 50.62
N ASN A 24 -16.96 19.70 49.49
CA ASN A 24 -18.10 18.83 49.21
C ASN A 24 -17.99 17.44 49.85
N ILE A 25 -16.83 17.09 50.44
CA ILE A 25 -16.61 15.81 51.11
C ILE A 25 -17.04 15.97 52.58
N VAL A 26 -18.15 15.32 52.95
CA VAL A 26 -18.77 15.51 54.29
C VAL A 26 -18.76 14.21 55.09
N THR A 27 -18.92 13.07 54.42
CA THR A 27 -19.05 11.75 55.03
C THR A 27 -17.78 10.93 54.86
N LEU A 28 -17.65 9.87 55.66
CA LEU A 28 -16.54 8.93 55.55
C LEU A 28 -16.52 8.21 54.19
N GLU A 29 -17.69 7.96 53.62
CA GLU A 29 -17.88 7.38 52.29
C GLU A 29 -17.24 8.25 51.21
N ASP A 30 -17.52 9.56 51.24
CA ASP A 30 -16.95 10.53 50.29
C ASP A 30 -15.41 10.53 50.34
N VAL A 31 -14.82 10.41 51.54
CA VAL A 31 -13.36 10.38 51.72
C VAL A 31 -12.76 9.11 51.11
N ILE A 32 -13.42 7.96 51.33
CA ILE A 32 -12.95 6.67 50.81
C ILE A 32 -13.06 6.64 49.29
N GLU A 33 -14.16 7.14 48.75
CA GLU A 33 -14.40 7.23 47.31
C GLU A 33 -13.38 8.14 46.62
N TYR A 34 -13.11 9.30 47.22
CA TYR A 34 -12.08 10.24 46.76
C TYR A 34 -10.67 9.62 46.73
N ASN A 35 -10.32 8.81 47.75
CA ASN A 35 -8.97 8.25 47.87
C ASN A 35 -8.74 7.00 47.01
N ASN A 36 -9.71 6.08 46.97
CA ASN A 36 -9.55 4.79 46.30
C ASN A 36 -10.02 4.78 44.85
N ASN A 37 -10.68 5.84 44.36
CA ASN A 37 -11.17 5.93 42.99
C ASN A 37 -12.09 4.75 42.59
N THR A 38 -12.79 4.18 43.58
CA THR A 38 -13.65 2.99 43.39
C THR A 38 -15.04 3.25 43.98
N HIS A 39 -16.06 3.29 43.13
CA HIS A 39 -17.50 3.34 43.49
C HIS A 39 -18.04 1.98 43.98
N ASN A 40 -17.24 1.21 44.72
CA ASN A 40 -17.68 -0.12 45.10
C ASN A 40 -18.43 -0.06 46.44
N ASP A 41 -19.76 -0.21 46.45
CA ASP A 41 -20.58 -0.09 47.66
C ASP A 41 -20.37 -1.22 48.69
N ASN A 42 -19.56 -2.22 48.36
CA ASN A 42 -19.40 -3.44 49.16
C ASN A 42 -18.11 -3.40 50.01
N TYR A 43 -18.05 -2.53 51.01
CA TYR A 43 -16.99 -2.53 52.03
C TYR A 43 -17.52 -2.20 53.42
N TYR A 44 -16.77 -2.64 54.43
CA TYR A 44 -16.94 -2.23 55.82
C TYR A 44 -15.79 -1.32 56.23
N ILE A 45 -16.15 -0.32 57.02
CA ILE A 45 -15.20 0.61 57.63
C ILE A 45 -14.97 0.12 59.05
N ILE A 46 -13.72 -0.18 59.40
CA ILE A 46 -13.35 -0.65 60.73
C ILE A 46 -12.37 0.34 61.36
N HIS A 47 -12.65 0.73 62.59
CA HIS A 47 -11.78 1.58 63.39
C HIS A 47 -11.66 0.97 64.79
N HIS A 48 -10.43 0.71 65.23
CA HIS A 48 -10.14 0.02 66.50
C HIS A 48 -10.96 -1.27 66.71
N GLY A 49 -11.13 -2.06 65.64
CA GLY A 49 -11.89 -3.31 65.68
C GLY A 49 -13.42 -3.17 65.73
N LYS A 50 -13.96 -1.94 65.68
CA LYS A 50 -15.40 -1.68 65.62
C LYS A 50 -15.81 -1.24 64.22
N ILE A 51 -16.98 -1.70 63.76
CA ILE A 51 -17.56 -1.30 62.48
C ILE A 51 -18.19 0.08 62.64
N ILE A 52 -17.84 1.01 61.74
CA ILE A 52 -18.38 2.36 61.68
C ILE A 52 -19.35 2.48 60.51
N SER A 53 -20.43 3.23 60.69
CA SER A 53 -21.38 3.55 59.61
C SER A 53 -20.71 4.42 58.54
N LYS A 54 -20.95 4.11 57.26
CA LYS A 54 -20.43 4.86 56.13
C LYS A 54 -20.92 6.31 56.08
N SER A 55 -22.17 6.53 56.48
CA SER A 55 -22.83 7.83 56.51
C SER A 55 -22.38 8.74 57.66
N LEU A 56 -21.42 8.31 58.48
CA LEU A 56 -20.94 9.10 59.60
C LEU A 56 -20.15 10.30 59.07
N SER A 57 -20.53 11.51 59.52
CA SER A 57 -19.82 12.72 59.14
C SER A 57 -18.42 12.76 59.77
N ILE A 58 -17.46 13.30 59.03
CA ILE A 58 -16.07 13.42 59.48
C ILE A 58 -16.00 14.23 60.79
N THR A 59 -16.75 15.32 60.87
CA THR A 59 -16.79 16.17 62.08
C THR A 59 -17.34 15.40 63.30
N SER A 60 -18.36 14.56 63.10
CA SER A 60 -18.88 13.71 64.18
C SER A 60 -17.88 12.63 64.61
N LEU A 61 -17.11 12.07 63.67
CA LEU A 61 -16.05 11.10 63.96
C LEU A 61 -15.00 11.72 64.90
N PHE A 62 -14.46 12.90 64.57
CA PHE A 62 -13.49 13.58 65.43
C PHE A 62 -14.07 14.05 66.77
N LYS A 63 -15.37 14.36 66.82
CA LYS A 63 -16.05 14.67 68.09
C LYS A 63 -16.20 13.45 69.00
N LEU A 64 -16.28 12.25 68.44
CA LEU A 64 -16.31 11.00 69.20
C LEU A 64 -14.91 10.63 69.74
N TYR A 65 -13.85 11.03 69.02
CA TYR A 65 -12.45 10.70 69.33
C TYR A 65 -11.61 11.95 69.63
N GLN A 66 -12.07 12.80 70.55
CA GLN A 66 -11.53 14.17 70.79
C GLN A 66 -10.05 14.28 71.15
N ASN A 67 -9.39 13.17 71.49
CA ASN A 67 -7.99 13.13 71.94
C ASN A 67 -7.01 12.57 70.89
N GLN A 68 -7.43 12.37 69.64
CA GLN A 68 -6.58 11.81 68.59
C GLN A 68 -6.45 12.76 67.40
N ASP A 69 -5.20 13.12 67.09
CA ASP A 69 -4.86 13.92 65.90
C ASP A 69 -4.93 13.08 64.61
N THR A 70 -4.74 11.77 64.76
CA THR A 70 -4.77 10.79 63.66
C THR A 70 -5.82 9.72 63.92
N ILE A 71 -6.77 9.55 62.99
CA ILE A 71 -7.77 8.48 63.05
C ILE A 71 -7.42 7.41 62.01
N SER A 72 -7.10 6.20 62.46
CA SER A 72 -6.76 5.06 61.57
C SER A 72 -8.00 4.23 61.23
N ILE A 73 -8.32 4.13 59.96
CA ILE A 73 -9.50 3.46 59.41
C ILE A 73 -9.03 2.37 58.45
N ASN A 74 -9.50 1.15 58.69
CA ASN A 74 -9.29 0.02 57.80
C ASN A 74 -10.55 -0.22 56.98
N VAL A 75 -10.41 -0.15 55.66
CA VAL A 75 -11.48 -0.41 54.70
C VAL A 75 -11.30 -1.83 54.19
N ILE A 76 -12.21 -2.71 54.57
CA ILE A 76 -12.20 -4.13 54.16
C ILE A 76 -13.34 -4.35 53.17
N THR A 77 -13.01 -4.83 51.97
CA THR A 77 -14.02 -5.19 50.98
C THR A 77 -14.82 -6.39 51.45
N ARG A 78 -16.15 -6.32 51.29
CA ARG A 78 -17.03 -7.44 51.62
C ARG A 78 -16.82 -8.53 50.59
N LEU A 79 -16.26 -9.65 51.01
CA LEU A 79 -16.28 -10.88 50.22
C LEU A 79 -17.74 -11.30 50.07
N ARG A 80 -18.28 -11.19 48.85
CA ARG A 80 -19.54 -11.87 48.51
C ARG A 80 -19.22 -13.36 48.59
N GLY A 81 -19.78 -14.04 49.58
CA GLY A 81 -19.67 -15.50 49.68
C GLY A 81 -20.18 -16.11 48.38
N GLY A 82 -19.33 -16.89 47.71
CA GLY A 82 -19.66 -17.46 46.42
C GLY A 82 -20.82 -18.44 46.55
N GLY A 83 -21.86 -18.25 45.74
CA GLY A 83 -22.97 -19.19 45.69
C GLY A 83 -22.55 -20.52 45.05
N LEU A 84 -23.40 -21.55 45.09
CA LEU A 84 -23.17 -22.80 44.35
C LEU A 84 -22.86 -22.55 42.86
N PHE A 85 -23.43 -21.49 42.28
CA PHE A 85 -23.14 -21.04 40.92
C PHE A 85 -21.66 -20.65 40.69
N ASP A 86 -20.98 -20.06 41.67
CA ASP A 86 -19.56 -19.68 41.55
C ASP A 86 -18.64 -20.91 41.58
N MET A 87 -19.07 -21.99 42.25
CA MET A 87 -18.36 -23.28 42.20
C MET A 87 -18.48 -23.92 40.82
N PHE A 88 -19.68 -23.92 40.22
CA PHE A 88 -19.86 -24.41 38.84
C PHE A 88 -19.10 -23.58 37.82
N ALA A 89 -19.08 -22.24 37.97
CA ALA A 89 -18.29 -21.37 37.10
C ALA A 89 -16.80 -21.72 37.16
N SER A 90 -16.29 -22.11 38.33
CA SER A 90 -14.90 -22.55 38.49
C SER A 90 -14.62 -23.88 37.78
N ILE A 91 -15.56 -24.83 37.79
CA ILE A 91 -15.45 -26.10 37.07
C ILE A 91 -15.47 -25.89 35.55
N ILE A 92 -16.36 -25.01 35.05
CA ILE A 92 -16.43 -24.68 33.62
C ILE A 92 -15.11 -24.08 33.14
N LYS A 93 -14.51 -23.18 33.92
CA LYS A 93 -13.18 -22.60 33.61
C LYS A 93 -12.08 -23.66 33.51
N ILE A 94 -12.13 -24.72 34.32
CA ILE A 94 -11.21 -25.84 34.20
C ILE A 94 -11.44 -26.59 32.88
N GLY A 95 -12.70 -26.77 32.46
CA GLY A 95 -13.06 -27.35 31.17
C GLY A 95 -12.49 -26.56 29.97
N GLU A 96 -12.51 -25.23 30.03
CA GLU A 96 -11.92 -24.37 28.98
C GLU A 96 -10.42 -24.63 28.80
N VAL A 97 -9.69 -24.89 29.89
CA VAL A 97 -8.26 -25.25 29.81
C VAL A 97 -8.04 -26.54 29.04
N PHE A 98 -8.90 -27.55 29.21
CA PHE A 98 -8.80 -28.81 28.47
C PHE A 98 -9.12 -28.65 26.98
N ILE A 99 -10.11 -27.81 26.65
CA ILE A 99 -10.43 -27.48 25.25
C ILE A 99 -9.23 -26.78 24.60
N PHE A 100 -8.67 -25.78 25.27
CA PHE A 100 -7.46 -25.08 24.82
C PHE A 100 -6.28 -26.04 24.63
N LEU A 101 -6.07 -26.99 25.56
CA LEU A 101 -5.00 -27.99 25.45
C LEU A 101 -5.20 -28.89 24.22
N GLY A 102 -6.45 -29.30 23.94
CA GLY A 102 -6.80 -30.07 22.75
C GLY A 102 -6.51 -29.30 21.46
N GLU A 103 -6.92 -28.03 21.39
CA GLU A 103 -6.64 -27.16 20.24
C GLU A 103 -5.13 -26.96 20.04
N ALA A 104 -4.36 -26.80 21.11
CA ALA A 104 -2.91 -26.67 21.07
C ALA A 104 -2.24 -27.94 20.49
N ILE A 105 -2.71 -29.13 20.86
CA ILE A 105 -2.21 -30.40 20.32
C ILE A 105 -2.52 -30.51 18.82
N VAL A 106 -3.74 -30.18 18.39
CA VAL A 106 -4.12 -30.21 16.97
C VAL A 106 -3.29 -29.21 16.17
N TRP A 107 -3.08 -28.00 16.71
CA TRP A 107 -2.24 -26.98 16.10
C TRP A 107 -0.78 -27.48 15.95
N LEU A 108 -0.22 -28.08 17.00
CA LEU A 108 1.14 -28.63 17.00
C LEU A 108 1.28 -29.77 15.98
N GLY A 109 0.28 -30.64 15.83
CA GLY A 109 0.24 -31.66 14.78
C GLY A 109 0.26 -31.06 13.37
N LYS A 110 -0.55 -30.03 13.11
CA LYS A 110 -0.54 -29.31 11.81
C LYS A 110 0.81 -28.64 11.55
N PHE A 111 1.40 -28.05 12.59
CA PHE A 111 2.71 -27.41 12.50
C PHE A 111 3.80 -28.42 12.10
N ILE A 112 3.87 -29.58 12.77
CA ILE A 112 4.84 -30.64 12.44
C ILE A 112 4.65 -31.12 11.00
N PHE A 113 3.41 -31.36 10.57
CA PHE A 113 3.13 -31.79 9.20
C PHE A 113 3.62 -30.78 8.15
N TRP A 114 3.30 -29.49 8.36
CA TRP A 114 3.77 -28.43 7.46
C TRP A 114 5.28 -28.27 7.48
N PHE A 115 5.90 -28.41 8.65
CA PHE A 115 7.34 -28.33 8.79
C PHE A 115 8.05 -29.46 8.03
N LEU A 116 7.56 -30.70 8.14
CA LEU A 116 8.09 -31.83 7.36
C LEU A 116 7.95 -31.61 5.85
N LYS A 117 6.81 -31.08 5.39
CA LYS A 117 6.60 -30.72 3.98
C LYS A 117 7.56 -29.63 3.53
N PHE A 118 7.80 -28.63 4.37
CA PHE A 118 8.76 -27.56 4.11
C PHE A 118 10.18 -28.12 3.98
N ILE A 119 10.62 -28.97 4.92
CA ILE A 119 11.93 -29.62 4.86
C ILE A 119 12.07 -30.47 3.59
N ALA A 120 11.07 -31.27 3.25
CA ALA A 120 11.07 -32.05 2.00
C ALA A 120 11.19 -31.14 0.77
N TRP A 121 10.45 -30.03 0.72
CA TRP A 121 10.56 -29.04 -0.35
C TRP A 121 11.96 -28.41 -0.42
N VAL A 122 12.55 -28.04 0.72
CA VAL A 122 13.92 -27.49 0.79
C VAL A 122 14.92 -28.48 0.18
N PHE A 123 14.83 -29.78 0.48
CA PHE A 123 15.78 -30.76 -0.06
C PHE A 123 15.54 -31.12 -1.53
N ILE A 124 14.28 -31.19 -1.97
CA ILE A 124 13.92 -31.62 -3.33
C ILE A 124 14.07 -30.47 -4.34
N ASP A 125 13.79 -29.24 -3.91
CA ASP A 125 13.70 -28.08 -4.78
C ASP A 125 14.87 -27.13 -4.57
N LEU A 126 15.00 -26.59 -3.35
CA LEU A 126 16.00 -25.55 -3.05
C LEU A 126 17.44 -26.07 -3.05
N LEU A 127 17.69 -27.22 -2.44
CA LEU A 127 19.02 -27.84 -2.35
C LEU A 127 19.31 -28.78 -3.51
N ASN A 128 18.41 -28.90 -4.49
CA ASN A 128 18.72 -29.64 -5.70
C ASN A 128 19.73 -28.83 -6.52
N PRO A 129 20.99 -29.30 -6.63
CA PRO A 129 22.06 -28.51 -7.21
C PRO A 129 21.81 -28.17 -8.67
N ALA A 130 21.09 -29.03 -9.40
CA ALA A 130 20.74 -28.78 -10.79
C ALA A 130 19.74 -27.61 -10.90
N LYS A 131 18.66 -27.63 -10.12
CA LYS A 131 17.64 -26.56 -10.14
C LYS A 131 18.18 -25.23 -9.65
N LEU A 132 18.92 -25.25 -8.54
CA LEU A 132 19.54 -24.04 -8.00
C LEU A 132 20.51 -23.43 -9.02
N ALA A 133 21.31 -24.24 -9.71
CA ALA A 133 22.19 -23.75 -10.77
C ALA A 133 21.38 -23.17 -11.95
N THR A 134 20.34 -23.86 -12.43
CA THR A 134 19.53 -23.36 -13.55
C THR A 134 18.84 -22.04 -13.23
N ASP A 135 18.30 -21.89 -12.01
CA ASP A 135 17.62 -20.66 -11.59
C ASP A 135 18.63 -19.52 -11.39
N PHE A 136 19.79 -19.81 -10.81
CA PHE A 136 20.87 -18.84 -10.63
C PHE A 136 21.41 -18.33 -11.98
N PHE A 137 21.73 -19.24 -12.90
CA PHE A 137 22.22 -18.86 -14.23
C PHE A 137 21.12 -18.22 -15.07
N GLY A 138 19.87 -18.65 -14.94
CA GLY A 138 18.73 -18.01 -15.58
C GLY A 138 18.57 -16.55 -15.14
N ALA A 139 18.63 -16.29 -13.84
CA ALA A 139 18.58 -14.94 -13.29
C ALA A 139 19.77 -14.09 -13.78
N LEU A 140 20.98 -14.66 -13.79
CA LEU A 140 22.19 -13.99 -14.29
C LEU A 140 22.06 -13.65 -15.78
N MET A 141 21.51 -14.56 -16.58
CA MET A 141 21.26 -14.35 -18.00
C MET A 141 20.26 -13.20 -18.22
N VAL A 142 19.15 -13.19 -17.47
CA VAL A 142 18.14 -12.11 -17.55
C VAL A 142 18.75 -10.76 -17.20
N ILE A 143 19.52 -10.69 -16.12
CA ILE A 143 20.22 -9.45 -15.71
C ILE A 143 21.19 -9.00 -16.81
N THR A 144 21.96 -9.92 -17.38
CA THR A 144 22.91 -9.62 -18.46
C THR A 144 22.20 -9.09 -19.70
N ILE A 145 21.11 -9.74 -20.13
CA ILE A 145 20.30 -9.29 -21.27
C ILE A 145 19.69 -7.90 -20.99
N ALA A 146 19.20 -7.66 -19.76
CA ALA A 146 18.65 -6.37 -19.38
C ALA A 146 19.70 -5.25 -19.48
N ILE A 147 20.90 -5.47 -18.92
CA ILE A 147 22.02 -4.51 -19.01
C ILE A 147 22.39 -4.23 -20.47
N CYS A 148 22.48 -5.27 -21.29
CA CYS A 148 22.79 -5.12 -22.71
C CYS A 148 21.68 -4.39 -23.48
N ARG A 149 20.40 -4.57 -23.10
CA ARG A 149 19.25 -3.99 -23.81
C ARG A 149 19.06 -2.49 -23.53
N ILE A 150 19.34 -2.04 -22.31
CA ILE A 150 19.18 -0.63 -21.90
C ILE A 150 19.79 0.37 -22.91
N PRO A 151 21.06 0.24 -23.35
CA PRO A 151 21.62 1.19 -24.31
C PRO A 151 20.91 1.17 -25.67
N PHE A 152 20.48 0.00 -26.15
CA PHE A 152 19.71 -0.10 -27.40
C PHE A 152 18.35 0.58 -27.28
N ASP A 153 17.64 0.37 -26.17
CA ASP A 153 16.35 1.00 -25.93
C ASP A 153 16.50 2.54 -25.82
N ILE A 154 17.58 3.04 -25.21
CA ILE A 154 17.90 4.48 -25.17
C ILE A 154 18.17 5.01 -26.60
N ILE A 155 18.98 4.33 -27.39
CA ILE A 155 19.28 4.74 -28.78
C ILE A 155 18.01 4.76 -29.63
N LEU A 156 17.16 3.72 -29.54
CA LEU A 156 15.90 3.66 -30.27
C LEU A 156 14.91 4.73 -29.81
N SER A 157 14.89 5.06 -28.51
CA SER A 157 14.08 6.15 -27.96
C SER A 157 14.53 7.50 -28.53
N VAL A 158 15.83 7.78 -28.53
CA VAL A 158 16.40 9.00 -29.13
C VAL A 158 16.10 9.05 -30.63
N PHE A 159 16.23 7.93 -31.35
CA PHE A 159 15.90 7.86 -32.77
C PHE A 159 14.41 8.18 -33.01
N THR A 160 13.52 7.66 -32.17
CA THR A 160 12.08 7.93 -32.26
C THR A 160 11.76 9.41 -32.00
N ILE A 161 12.43 10.05 -31.02
CA ILE A 161 12.30 11.49 -30.80
C ILE A 161 12.82 12.27 -32.01
N GLY A 162 13.97 11.85 -32.55
CA GLY A 162 14.59 12.46 -33.73
C GLY A 162 13.68 12.39 -34.96
N THR A 163 13.11 11.22 -35.26
CA THR A 163 12.18 11.06 -36.39
C THR A 163 10.90 11.86 -36.19
N ASN A 164 10.39 11.99 -34.96
CA ASN A 164 9.23 12.83 -34.67
C ASN A 164 9.53 14.33 -34.84
N LEU A 165 10.71 14.80 -34.40
CA LEU A 165 11.13 16.20 -34.58
C LEU A 165 11.38 16.54 -36.06
N ILE A 166 12.08 15.67 -36.78
CA ILE A 166 12.33 15.82 -38.22
C ILE A 166 11.02 15.75 -39.00
N GLY A 167 10.12 14.85 -38.63
CA GLY A 167 8.78 14.76 -39.22
C GLY A 167 7.98 16.07 -39.07
N GLY A 168 8.01 16.69 -37.88
CA GLY A 168 7.38 17.99 -37.64
C GLY A 168 8.03 19.15 -38.40
N TRP A 169 9.35 19.11 -38.61
CA TRP A 169 10.08 20.13 -39.39
C TRP A 169 9.86 19.97 -40.90
N LEU A 170 9.89 18.73 -41.41
CA LEU A 170 9.64 18.42 -42.81
C LEU A 170 8.18 18.70 -43.22
N GLN A 171 7.23 18.65 -42.29
CA GLN A 171 5.85 19.11 -42.54
C GLN A 171 5.80 20.54 -43.08
N GLY A 172 6.60 21.46 -42.53
CA GLY A 172 6.65 22.86 -42.98
C GLY A 172 7.45 23.10 -44.26
N PHE A 173 8.46 22.26 -44.56
CA PHE A 173 9.38 22.50 -45.68
C PHE A 173 8.98 21.77 -46.98
N TRP A 174 8.35 20.59 -46.88
CA TRP A 174 8.00 19.75 -48.04
C TRP A 174 6.51 19.77 -48.42
N GLY A 175 5.70 20.60 -47.77
CA GLY A 175 4.25 20.59 -48.00
C GLY A 175 3.66 19.22 -47.70
N TRP A 176 4.14 18.55 -46.63
CA TRP A 176 3.58 17.32 -46.06
C TRP A 176 2.26 17.60 -45.35
N ASP A 177 1.49 18.49 -45.97
CA ASP A 177 0.64 19.41 -45.30
C ASP A 177 -0.72 18.76 -45.08
N GLN A 178 -1.07 18.66 -43.80
CA GLN A 178 -2.45 18.74 -43.37
C GLN A 178 -3.01 20.17 -43.53
N SER A 179 -2.43 21.04 -44.37
CA SER A 179 -2.93 22.39 -44.59
C SER A 179 -4.25 22.26 -45.29
N SER A 180 -5.26 22.72 -44.57
CA SER A 180 -6.67 22.72 -44.95
C SER A 180 -7.49 21.49 -44.55
N LEU A 181 -7.16 20.79 -43.48
CA LEU A 181 -8.22 20.10 -42.72
C LEU A 181 -8.88 21.10 -41.77
N THR A 182 -10.05 21.60 -42.17
CA THR A 182 -10.90 22.41 -41.30
C THR A 182 -11.32 21.57 -40.06
N VAL A 183 -11.75 22.23 -38.99
CA VAL A 183 -12.28 21.55 -37.79
C VAL A 183 -13.42 20.58 -38.15
N ASN A 184 -14.14 20.85 -39.25
CA ASN A 184 -15.19 19.99 -39.78
C ASN A 184 -14.65 18.73 -40.47
N ASP A 185 -13.56 18.84 -41.24
CA ASP A 185 -12.94 17.67 -41.89
C ASP A 185 -12.37 16.71 -40.85
N ARG A 186 -11.73 17.25 -39.81
CA ARG A 186 -11.16 16.48 -38.68
C ARG A 186 -12.24 15.66 -37.93
N ASN A 187 -13.49 16.11 -37.98
CA ASN A 187 -14.65 15.46 -37.35
C ASN A 187 -15.46 14.55 -38.30
N SER A 188 -15.08 14.46 -39.58
CA SER A 188 -15.79 13.61 -40.54
C SER A 188 -15.65 12.13 -40.22
N LYS A 189 -16.65 11.33 -40.64
CA LYS A 189 -16.65 9.86 -40.48
C LYS A 189 -15.41 9.18 -41.07
N TYR A 190 -14.79 9.81 -42.08
CA TYR A 190 -13.57 9.33 -42.73
C TYR A 190 -12.41 9.22 -41.72
N PHE A 191 -12.07 10.30 -41.00
CA PHE A 191 -10.97 10.29 -40.03
C PHE A 191 -11.24 9.47 -38.76
N LYS A 192 -12.51 9.34 -38.36
CA LYS A 192 -12.90 8.49 -37.21
C LYS A 192 -12.79 6.99 -37.52
N ASN A 193 -12.90 6.59 -38.79
CA ASN A 193 -12.80 5.19 -39.22
C ASN A 193 -11.40 4.80 -39.73
N ILE A 194 -10.42 5.71 -39.72
CA ILE A 194 -9.03 5.35 -40.05
C ILE A 194 -8.48 4.48 -38.92
N ASN A 195 -8.37 3.19 -39.23
CA ASN A 195 -7.80 2.19 -38.33
C ASN A 195 -6.28 2.40 -38.24
N ARG A 196 -5.81 3.06 -37.18
CA ARG A 196 -4.38 3.39 -36.94
C ARG A 196 -3.45 2.18 -36.90
N ASN A 197 -3.99 0.96 -36.90
CA ASN A 197 -3.24 -0.29 -36.85
C ASN A 197 -2.86 -0.87 -38.22
N LYS A 198 -3.31 -0.30 -39.35
CA LYS A 198 -2.80 -0.64 -40.69
C LYS A 198 -1.90 0.48 -41.18
N GLY A 199 -0.66 0.15 -41.57
CA GLY A 199 0.40 1.06 -41.96
C GLY A 199 -0.12 2.32 -42.66
N SER A 200 -0.08 3.44 -41.94
CA SER A 200 -0.58 4.71 -42.44
C SER A 200 0.39 5.26 -43.47
N LYS A 201 -0.06 5.38 -44.73
CA LYS A 201 0.66 6.16 -45.74
C LYS A 201 0.93 7.56 -45.17
N CYS A 202 2.09 8.13 -45.45
CA CYS A 202 2.49 9.43 -44.90
C CYS A 202 1.79 10.63 -45.57
N TYR A 203 0.82 10.37 -46.44
CA TYR A 203 0.00 11.37 -47.13
C TYR A 203 -1.44 10.89 -47.27
N LEU A 204 -2.37 11.84 -47.36
CA LEU A 204 -3.79 11.60 -47.62
C LEU A 204 -4.04 11.76 -49.12
N THR A 205 -4.52 10.71 -49.79
CA THR A 205 -5.10 10.84 -51.14
C THR A 205 -6.47 10.17 -51.18
N ASN A 206 -7.45 10.85 -51.79
CA ASN A 206 -8.79 10.31 -52.03
C ASN A 206 -8.94 9.71 -53.44
N SER A 207 -7.86 9.65 -54.23
CA SER A 207 -7.84 9.04 -55.56
C SER A 207 -6.53 8.27 -55.80
N ASN A 208 -6.55 7.30 -56.73
CA ASN A 208 -5.40 6.48 -57.18
C ASN A 208 -4.28 7.30 -57.87
N THR A 209 -4.15 8.57 -57.55
CA THR A 209 -3.18 9.51 -58.11
C THR A 209 -2.09 9.78 -57.08
N VAL A 210 -0.84 9.51 -57.45
CA VAL A 210 0.33 9.80 -56.63
C VAL A 210 0.57 11.32 -56.63
N PRO A 211 0.70 11.97 -55.46
CA PRO A 211 0.94 13.41 -55.39
C PRO A 211 2.29 13.77 -56.03
N PHE A 212 2.34 14.95 -56.66
CA PHE A 212 3.53 15.44 -57.34
C PHE A 212 4.77 15.51 -56.44
N SER A 213 4.59 15.76 -55.13
CA SER A 213 5.67 15.78 -54.15
C SER A 213 6.39 14.43 -53.98
N ILE A 214 5.68 13.31 -54.12
CA ILE A 214 6.28 11.97 -54.04
C ILE A 214 7.06 11.67 -55.31
N ILE A 215 6.53 12.05 -56.49
CA ILE A 215 7.22 11.88 -57.77
C ILE A 215 8.49 12.76 -57.80
N LEU A 216 8.42 13.98 -57.28
CA LEU A 216 9.59 14.84 -57.14
C LEU A 216 10.59 14.28 -56.12
N GLY A 217 10.09 13.72 -55.01
CA GLY A 217 10.88 13.03 -54.00
C GLY A 217 11.59 11.78 -54.53
N THR A 218 10.94 10.95 -55.35
CA THR A 218 11.55 9.77 -55.97
C THR A 218 12.63 10.13 -56.98
N ILE A 219 12.42 11.20 -57.76
CA ILE A 219 13.42 11.70 -58.71
C ILE A 219 14.61 12.29 -57.96
N LEU A 220 14.41 13.06 -56.89
CA LEU A 220 15.53 13.65 -56.15
C LEU A 220 16.29 12.59 -55.33
N CYS A 221 15.56 11.71 -54.66
CA CYS A 221 16.10 10.67 -53.78
C CYS A 221 15.12 9.47 -53.72
N PRO A 222 15.34 8.42 -54.55
CA PRO A 222 14.44 7.27 -54.63
C PRO A 222 14.01 6.65 -53.29
N PRO A 223 14.90 6.45 -52.28
CA PRO A 223 14.48 5.87 -51.01
C PRO A 223 13.55 6.77 -50.19
N VAL A 224 13.62 8.10 -50.37
CA VAL A 224 12.70 9.05 -49.72
C VAL A 224 11.30 8.90 -50.30
N GLY A 225 11.17 8.72 -51.61
CA GLY A 225 9.88 8.47 -52.26
C GLY A 225 9.21 7.17 -51.81
N VAL A 226 9.98 6.07 -51.67
CA VAL A 226 9.48 4.78 -51.15
C VAL A 226 9.06 4.91 -49.68
N PHE A 227 9.82 5.66 -48.87
CA PHE A 227 9.45 5.97 -47.49
C PHE A 227 8.16 6.79 -47.40
N MET A 228 7.93 7.73 -48.32
CA MET A 228 6.70 8.52 -48.35
C MET A 228 5.46 7.70 -48.70
N ASP A 229 5.59 6.66 -49.54
CA ASP A 229 4.45 5.80 -49.89
C ASP A 229 4.17 4.67 -48.91
N LEU A 230 5.21 3.96 -48.45
CA LEU A 230 5.04 2.79 -47.58
C LEU A 230 5.27 3.07 -46.09
N GLY A 231 5.79 4.25 -45.73
CA GLY A 231 6.15 4.60 -44.36
C GLY A 231 7.17 3.65 -43.72
N ILE A 232 7.22 3.63 -42.39
CA ILE A 232 8.11 2.75 -41.60
C ILE A 232 7.75 1.27 -41.78
N THR A 233 6.51 0.94 -42.16
CA THR A 233 6.09 -0.44 -42.44
C THR A 233 6.80 -1.06 -43.65
N GLY A 234 7.28 -0.24 -44.59
CA GLY A 234 8.05 -0.66 -45.76
C GLY A 234 9.57 -0.67 -45.57
N TRP A 235 10.08 -0.76 -44.34
CA TRP A 235 11.52 -0.60 -44.03
C TRP A 235 12.45 -1.51 -44.87
N VAL A 236 12.03 -2.73 -45.20
CA VAL A 236 12.79 -3.64 -46.07
C VAL A 236 12.92 -3.08 -47.49
N ASN A 237 11.83 -2.57 -48.07
CA ASN A 237 11.84 -1.97 -49.40
C ASN A 237 12.67 -0.68 -49.45
N ILE A 238 12.70 0.07 -48.34
CA ILE A 238 13.54 1.26 -48.19
C ILE A 238 15.02 0.85 -48.20
N ILE A 239 15.41 -0.18 -47.44
CA ILE A 239 16.80 -0.66 -47.43
C ILE A 239 17.22 -1.19 -48.79
N ILE A 240 16.36 -1.94 -49.48
CA ILE A 240 16.62 -2.43 -50.84
C ILE A 240 16.80 -1.25 -51.79
N CYS A 241 15.95 -0.22 -51.71
CA CYS A 241 16.08 0.98 -52.52
C CYS A 241 17.37 1.77 -52.23
N ILE A 242 17.78 1.89 -50.95
CA ILE A 242 19.06 2.49 -50.56
C ILE A 242 20.24 1.69 -51.14
N LEU A 243 20.20 0.37 -51.05
CA LEU A 243 21.27 -0.49 -51.58
C LEU A 243 21.36 -0.39 -53.11
N LEU A 244 20.22 -0.44 -53.81
CA LEU A 244 20.18 -0.31 -55.27
C LEU A 244 20.63 1.07 -55.73
N THR A 245 20.19 2.16 -55.08
CA THR A 245 20.62 3.52 -55.43
C THR A 245 22.10 3.75 -55.17
N LEU A 246 22.67 3.13 -54.13
CA LEU A 246 24.11 3.18 -53.85
C LEU A 246 24.93 2.42 -54.89
N LEU A 247 24.40 1.31 -55.41
CA LEU A 247 25.05 0.49 -56.43
C LEU A 247 24.93 1.14 -57.82
N PHE A 248 23.72 1.59 -58.21
CA PHE A 248 23.45 2.46 -59.36
C PHE A 248 22.13 3.23 -59.16
N TYR A 249 22.15 4.55 -59.40
CA TYR A 249 20.96 5.39 -59.20
C TYR A 249 19.73 4.98 -60.05
N LEU A 250 19.95 4.63 -61.33
CA LEU A 250 18.88 4.32 -62.29
C LEU A 250 18.04 3.07 -61.90
N PRO A 251 18.61 1.90 -61.55
CA PRO A 251 17.82 0.75 -61.09
C PRO A 251 17.13 1.03 -59.74
N GLY A 252 17.72 1.83 -58.86
CA GLY A 252 17.07 2.26 -57.62
C GLY A 252 15.83 3.13 -57.87
N LEU A 253 15.88 4.03 -58.85
CA LEU A 253 14.75 4.85 -59.27
C LEU A 253 13.64 4.01 -59.92
N VAL A 254 13.97 3.07 -60.81
CA VAL A 254 12.98 2.18 -61.44
C VAL A 254 12.29 1.31 -60.39
N TYR A 255 13.06 0.77 -59.43
CA TYR A 255 12.51 0.00 -58.32
C TYR A 255 11.57 0.84 -57.44
N ALA A 256 11.95 2.09 -57.11
CA ALA A 256 11.10 2.99 -56.35
C ALA A 256 9.78 3.30 -57.07
N LEU A 257 9.82 3.58 -58.38
CA LEU A 257 8.61 3.80 -59.17
C LEU A 257 7.73 2.54 -59.23
N LEU A 258 8.31 1.35 -59.43
CA LEU A 258 7.55 0.10 -59.45
C LEU A 258 6.79 -0.11 -58.14
N ILE A 259 7.44 0.11 -57.00
CA ILE A 259 6.83 -0.02 -55.68
C ILE A 259 5.72 1.01 -55.44
N ILE A 260 5.91 2.26 -55.89
CA ILE A 260 4.92 3.34 -55.69
C ILE A 260 3.69 3.19 -56.61
N TYR A 261 3.86 2.57 -57.77
CA TYR A 261 2.79 2.27 -58.72
C TYR A 261 2.23 0.84 -58.59
N SER A 262 2.69 0.06 -57.62
CA SER A 262 2.20 -1.30 -57.31
C SER A 262 1.02 -1.27 -56.34
#